data_AF-A0A2N1UWS8-F1
#
_entry.id   AF-A0A2N1UWS8-F1
#
_cell.length_a   1.000
_cell.length_b   1.000
_cell.length_c   1.000
_cell.angle_alpha   90.00
_cell.angle_beta   90.00
_cell.angle_gamma   90.00
#
_symmetry.space_group_name_H-M   'P 1'
#
loop_
_entity.id
_entity.type
_entity.pdbx_description
1 polymer ?
#
loop_
_entity_poly.entity_id
_entity_poly.type
_entity_poly.pdbx_seq_one_letter_code
_entity_poly.pdbx_strand_id
1 'polypeptide(L)'
;MTQQKGKRKRYPLSQLAQPLNDHVNDRVNDRVNEQIGKPASEQAIQSKANDAEESGAGRSMSEMLEAIFLGYHPPSFATRLSLLDDGLPLPQVFAWEADVDDPVLSQLNSEETRTLKGFEQITFQGRKSSKYLQAMQALQAAHPESEYLALILINYLQRWDQAQYQELETQLADAHPDWLLLRFTHASGLLLDTDPTDPDPKAIARFLAVMNDRFELHEQLERQPTVPLSETLVMSFYTATAAYYILTDRFARACYSLNLAAAAGAENLLPLMSQLLMRVLDQDQLEGLKTFLEPLRQEREASWSEAD
;
A
#
# COMPACT_ATOMS: atom_id res chain seq x y z
N MET A 1 39.67 49.29 -10.86
CA MET A 1 38.28 48.97 -11.24
C MET A 1 38.21 47.47 -11.48
N THR A 2 37.74 46.70 -10.50
CA THR A 2 37.75 45.23 -10.55
C THR A 2 36.33 44.75 -10.26
N GLN A 3 35.63 44.24 -11.27
CA GLN A 3 34.29 43.68 -11.13
C GLN A 3 34.38 42.26 -10.53
N GLN A 4 33.83 42.06 -9.34
CA GLN A 4 33.57 40.73 -8.78
C GLN A 4 32.32 40.13 -9.44
N LYS A 5 32.51 39.07 -10.23
CA LYS A 5 31.43 38.21 -10.72
C LYS A 5 30.89 37.36 -9.56
N GLY A 6 29.61 37.55 -9.23
CA GLY A 6 28.90 36.71 -8.27
C GLY A 6 28.79 35.27 -8.75
N LYS A 7 29.36 34.34 -7.96
CA LYS A 7 29.16 32.90 -8.13
C LYS A 7 27.73 32.56 -7.72
N ARG A 8 26.87 32.19 -8.69
CA ARG A 8 25.60 31.52 -8.40
C ARG A 8 25.91 30.15 -7.80
N LYS A 9 25.56 29.94 -6.53
CA LYS A 9 25.54 28.61 -5.91
C LYS A 9 24.52 27.76 -6.69
N ARG A 10 25.00 26.77 -7.45
CA ARG A 10 24.16 25.68 -7.95
C ARG A 10 23.91 24.77 -6.75
N TYR A 11 22.67 24.70 -6.30
CA TYR A 11 22.23 23.66 -5.38
C TYR A 11 22.13 22.35 -6.19
N PRO A 12 22.65 21.22 -5.69
CA PRO A 12 22.46 19.93 -6.35
C PRO A 12 20.97 19.56 -6.31
N LEU A 13 20.42 19.15 -7.46
CA LEU A 13 19.02 18.73 -7.65
C LEU A 13 18.59 17.59 -6.69
N SER A 14 19.54 16.90 -6.07
CA SER A 14 19.31 15.82 -5.10
C SER A 14 18.73 16.26 -3.75
N GLN A 15 18.67 17.58 -3.44
CA GLN A 15 18.04 18.08 -2.21
C GLN A 15 16.57 18.49 -2.37
N LEU A 16 16.03 18.47 -3.60
CA LEU A 16 14.62 18.76 -3.88
C LEU A 16 13.76 17.51 -4.06
N ALA A 17 14.39 16.35 -4.32
CA ALA A 17 13.75 15.05 -4.55
C ALA A 17 13.33 14.33 -3.26
N GLN A 18 14.11 14.45 -2.18
CA GLN A 18 13.82 13.78 -0.90
C GLN A 18 12.45 14.12 -0.29
N PRO A 19 11.99 15.39 -0.21
CA PRO A 19 10.68 15.67 0.38
C PRO A 19 9.51 15.21 -0.50
N LEU A 20 9.69 14.98 -1.80
CA LEU A 20 8.61 14.51 -2.68
C LEU A 20 8.31 13.02 -2.48
N ASN A 21 9.35 12.19 -2.27
CA ASN A 21 9.21 10.77 -1.98
C ASN A 21 8.59 10.49 -0.62
N ASP A 22 9.05 11.21 0.42
CA ASP A 22 8.46 11.12 1.76
C ASP A 22 6.95 11.40 1.68
N HIS A 23 6.51 12.36 0.85
CA HIS A 23 5.10 12.72 0.69
C HIS A 23 4.23 11.72 -0.11
N VAL A 24 4.81 10.87 -0.97
CA VAL A 24 4.04 9.82 -1.68
C VAL A 24 3.82 8.64 -0.76
N ASN A 25 4.89 8.21 -0.09
CA ASN A 25 4.83 7.16 0.93
C ASN A 25 3.92 7.59 2.07
N ASP A 26 4.07 8.81 2.61
CA ASP A 26 3.17 9.39 3.61
C ASP A 26 1.70 9.38 3.14
N ARG A 27 1.42 9.50 1.83
CA ARG A 27 0.04 9.60 1.33
C ARG A 27 -0.62 8.30 0.94
N VAL A 28 0.13 7.35 0.37
CA VAL A 28 -0.36 5.98 0.24
C VAL A 28 -0.51 5.38 1.64
N ASN A 29 0.43 5.67 2.54
CA ASN A 29 0.28 5.40 3.97
C ASN A 29 -0.95 6.13 4.52
N ASP A 30 -1.14 7.44 4.34
CA ASP A 30 -2.32 8.15 4.84
C ASP A 30 -3.63 7.61 4.26
N ARG A 31 -3.63 7.12 3.02
CA ARG A 31 -4.79 6.47 2.39
C ARG A 31 -5.11 5.13 3.04
N VAL A 32 -4.08 4.32 3.29
CA VAL A 32 -4.15 3.08 4.09
C VAL A 32 -4.58 3.45 5.54
N ASN A 33 -4.10 4.56 6.10
CA ASN A 33 -4.42 5.03 7.46
C ASN A 33 -5.86 5.49 7.59
N GLU A 34 -6.34 6.33 6.67
CA GLU A 34 -7.69 6.90 6.70
C GLU A 34 -8.76 5.86 6.35
N GLN A 35 -8.46 4.90 5.47
CA GLN A 35 -9.41 3.84 5.10
C GLN A 35 -9.47 2.74 6.16
N ILE A 36 -8.33 2.34 6.73
CA ILE A 36 -8.29 1.22 7.69
C ILE A 36 -8.50 1.69 9.14
N GLY A 37 -8.27 2.98 9.45
CA GLY A 37 -8.42 3.60 10.77
C GLY A 37 -9.84 3.98 11.19
N LYS A 38 -10.89 3.35 10.64
CA LYS A 38 -12.26 3.57 11.18
C LYS A 38 -12.34 3.00 12.61
N PRO A 39 -12.88 3.75 13.59
CA PRO A 39 -12.91 3.38 15.03
C PRO A 39 -13.74 2.12 15.34
N ALA A 40 -14.46 1.57 14.36
CA ALA A 40 -15.19 0.32 14.50
C ALA A 40 -14.26 -0.90 14.61
N SER A 41 -13.08 -0.87 13.99
CA SER A 41 -12.11 -1.96 14.10
C SER A 41 -11.49 -1.98 15.49
N GLU A 42 -10.94 -0.87 15.98
CA GLU A 42 -10.28 -0.79 17.30
C GLU A 42 -11.18 -1.21 18.47
N GLN A 43 -12.44 -0.76 18.49
CA GLN A 43 -13.38 -1.13 19.55
C GLN A 43 -13.81 -2.61 19.47
N ALA A 44 -13.99 -3.15 18.26
CA ALA A 44 -14.30 -4.56 18.06
C ALA A 44 -13.10 -5.46 18.44
N ILE A 45 -11.89 -5.05 18.07
CA ILE A 45 -10.62 -5.70 18.43
C ILE A 45 -10.45 -5.72 19.95
N GLN A 46 -10.66 -4.58 20.62
CA GLN A 46 -10.55 -4.51 22.08
C GLN A 46 -11.59 -5.41 22.76
N SER A 47 -12.83 -5.47 22.26
CA SER A 47 -13.86 -6.34 22.82
C SER A 47 -13.53 -7.82 22.67
N LYS A 48 -13.11 -8.28 21.48
CA LYS A 48 -12.73 -9.67 21.23
C LYS A 48 -11.42 -10.06 21.94
N ALA A 49 -10.48 -9.11 22.09
CA ALA A 49 -9.28 -9.31 22.89
C ALA A 49 -9.62 -9.55 24.37
N ASN A 50 -10.53 -8.75 24.93
CA ASN A 50 -10.98 -8.90 26.31
C ASN A 50 -11.75 -10.22 26.51
N ASP A 51 -12.58 -10.62 25.54
CA ASP A 51 -13.29 -11.91 25.58
C ASP A 51 -12.32 -13.11 25.51
N ALA A 52 -11.23 -12.98 24.74
CA ALA A 52 -10.16 -13.99 24.69
C ALA A 52 -9.37 -14.05 26.01
N GLU A 53 -9.11 -12.92 26.66
CA GLU A 53 -8.47 -12.84 27.97
C GLU A 53 -9.34 -13.43 29.10
N GLU A 54 -10.66 -13.21 29.06
CA GLU A 54 -11.60 -13.79 30.04
C GLU A 54 -11.77 -15.31 29.91
N SER A 55 -11.51 -15.88 28.72
CA SER A 55 -11.62 -17.33 28.46
C SER A 55 -10.50 -18.18 29.07
N GLY A 56 -9.48 -17.57 29.71
CA GLY A 56 -8.34 -18.29 30.28
C GLY A 56 -7.31 -18.76 29.24
N ALA A 57 -7.50 -18.45 27.95
CA ALA A 57 -6.50 -18.56 26.90
C ALA A 57 -5.57 -17.34 26.94
N GLY A 58 -4.85 -17.17 28.05
CA GLY A 58 -4.01 -16.00 28.33
C GLY A 58 -2.85 -15.82 27.35
N ARG A 59 -3.12 -15.18 26.21
CA ARG A 59 -2.11 -14.54 25.36
C ARG A 59 -2.60 -13.15 25.01
N SER A 60 -1.75 -12.15 25.21
CA SER A 60 -2.15 -10.77 24.90
C SER A 60 -2.27 -10.60 23.38
N MET A 61 -3.17 -9.71 22.94
CA MET A 61 -3.27 -9.27 21.53
C MET A 61 -1.90 -8.85 20.96
N SER A 62 -1.03 -8.27 21.80
CA SER A 62 0.36 -7.92 21.47
C SER A 62 1.18 -9.15 21.10
N GLU A 63 1.11 -10.24 21.86
CA GLU A 63 1.82 -11.50 21.56
C GLU A 63 1.30 -12.17 20.28
N MET A 64 0.01 -12.01 19.95
CA MET A 64 -0.58 -12.53 18.72
C MET A 64 -0.21 -11.70 17.49
N LEU A 65 -0.11 -10.37 17.63
CA LEU A 65 0.40 -9.47 16.58
C LEU A 65 1.90 -9.66 16.36
N GLU A 66 2.68 -9.88 17.42
CA GLU A 66 4.10 -10.27 17.32
C GLU A 66 4.28 -11.64 16.64
N ALA A 67 3.28 -12.52 16.75
CA ALA A 67 3.26 -13.81 16.05
C ALA A 67 2.90 -13.68 14.55
N ILE A 68 2.24 -12.58 14.13
CA ILE A 68 2.05 -12.25 12.71
C ILE A 68 3.34 -11.55 12.26
N PHE A 69 4.24 -12.34 11.71
CA PHE A 69 5.60 -11.92 11.33
C PHE A 69 5.62 -10.59 10.53
N LEU A 70 6.66 -9.76 10.75
CA LEU A 70 6.93 -8.49 10.04
C LEU A 70 8.43 -8.37 9.69
N GLY A 71 9.01 -9.42 9.13
CA GLY A 71 10.41 -9.47 8.67
C GLY A 71 10.53 -10.01 7.24
N TYR A 72 11.57 -9.62 6.52
CA TYR A 72 11.73 -9.94 5.10
C TYR A 72 12.57 -11.21 4.86
N HIS A 73 11.92 -12.33 4.55
CA HIS A 73 12.57 -13.55 4.02
C HIS A 73 11.75 -14.19 2.87
N PRO A 74 11.68 -13.56 1.68
CA PRO A 74 10.89 -14.08 0.56
C PRO A 74 11.22 -15.51 0.14
N PRO A 75 12.49 -15.96 0.11
CA PRO A 75 12.81 -17.35 -0.25
C PRO A 75 12.15 -18.37 0.70
N SER A 76 12.14 -18.06 1.99
CA SER A 76 11.53 -18.89 3.01
C SER A 76 10.00 -18.91 2.86
N PHE A 77 9.38 -17.75 2.66
CA PHE A 77 7.95 -17.66 2.35
C PHE A 77 7.57 -18.46 1.10
N ALA A 78 8.32 -18.32 0.00
CA ALA A 78 8.06 -19.07 -1.24
C ALA A 78 8.09 -20.58 -1.02
N THR A 79 9.09 -21.05 -0.27
CA THR A 79 9.23 -22.47 0.10
C THR A 79 8.03 -22.93 0.92
N ARG A 80 7.60 -22.15 1.92
CA ARG A 80 6.46 -22.51 2.78
C ARG A 80 5.13 -22.47 2.03
N LEU A 81 4.92 -21.47 1.18
CA LEU A 81 3.71 -21.34 0.36
C LEU A 81 3.60 -22.47 -0.67
N SER A 82 4.72 -23.03 -1.14
CA SER A 82 4.71 -24.20 -2.04
C SER A 82 4.09 -25.45 -1.42
N LEU A 83 3.98 -25.51 -0.08
CA LEU A 83 3.40 -26.64 0.64
C LEU A 83 1.87 -26.57 0.77
N LEU A 84 1.23 -25.44 0.42
CA LEU A 84 -0.21 -25.23 0.63
C LEU A 84 -1.10 -25.86 -0.44
N ASP A 85 -0.54 -26.21 -1.61
CA ASP A 85 -1.28 -26.76 -2.77
C ASP A 85 -2.57 -25.97 -3.10
N ASP A 86 -2.49 -24.63 -3.02
CA ASP A 86 -3.64 -23.71 -3.13
C ASP A 86 -3.91 -23.24 -4.58
N GLY A 87 -3.16 -23.78 -5.55
CA GLY A 87 -3.27 -23.44 -6.97
C GLY A 87 -2.86 -22.00 -7.31
N LEU A 88 -2.28 -21.24 -6.37
CA LEU A 88 -1.81 -19.88 -6.60
C LEU A 88 -0.35 -19.85 -7.06
N PRO A 89 0.04 -18.83 -7.84
CA PRO A 89 1.44 -18.62 -8.22
C PRO A 89 2.35 -18.54 -6.99
N LEU A 90 3.57 -19.01 -7.14
CA LEU A 90 4.57 -18.91 -6.08
C LEU A 90 5.27 -17.55 -6.15
N PRO A 91 5.60 -16.95 -4.99
CA PRO A 91 6.45 -15.78 -4.93
C PRO A 91 7.75 -15.95 -5.71
N GLN A 92 8.17 -14.88 -6.38
CA GLN A 92 9.53 -14.76 -6.89
C GLN A 92 10.32 -13.79 -6.02
N VAL A 93 11.63 -14.01 -5.95
CA VAL A 93 12.54 -13.07 -5.30
C VAL A 93 12.87 -11.96 -6.29
N PHE A 94 12.62 -10.72 -5.91
CA PHE A 94 12.97 -9.54 -6.69
C PHE A 94 13.54 -8.46 -5.77
N ALA A 95 14.26 -7.51 -6.37
CA ALA A 95 14.71 -6.30 -5.71
C ALA A 95 13.93 -5.12 -6.30
N TRP A 96 13.60 -4.16 -5.45
CA TRP A 96 13.01 -2.89 -5.84
C TRP A 96 13.97 -1.76 -5.50
N GLU A 97 13.75 -0.63 -6.13
CA GLU A 97 14.51 0.59 -5.90
C GLU A 97 13.69 1.55 -5.04
N ALA A 98 14.40 2.45 -4.33
CA ALA A 98 13.74 3.60 -3.73
C ALA A 98 12.96 4.35 -4.81
N ASP A 99 11.85 4.97 -4.41
CA ASP A 99 10.96 5.61 -5.37
C ASP A 99 11.72 6.60 -6.27
N VAL A 100 11.48 6.49 -7.57
CA VAL A 100 12.10 7.32 -8.59
C VAL A 100 11.18 8.51 -8.85
N ASP A 101 11.74 9.71 -8.87
CA ASP A 101 11.00 10.93 -9.21
C ASP A 101 10.26 10.74 -10.55
N ASP A 102 8.95 11.02 -10.57
CA ASP A 102 8.19 11.06 -11.82
C ASP A 102 8.86 12.07 -12.76
N PRO A 103 9.30 11.63 -13.97
CA PRO A 103 10.08 12.46 -14.89
C PRO A 103 9.33 13.72 -15.31
N VAL A 104 8.00 13.71 -15.28
CA VAL A 104 7.16 14.87 -15.59
C VAL A 104 7.30 15.95 -14.51
N LEU A 105 7.43 15.56 -13.24
CA LEU A 105 7.60 16.50 -12.12
C LEU A 105 8.88 17.32 -12.25
N SER A 106 9.93 16.72 -12.82
CA SER A 106 11.19 17.42 -13.09
C SER A 106 11.08 18.46 -14.22
N GLN A 107 10.03 18.38 -15.05
CA GLN A 107 9.80 19.24 -16.21
C GLN A 107 8.79 20.36 -15.93
N LEU A 108 8.12 20.34 -14.78
CA LEU A 108 7.17 21.38 -14.39
C LEU A 108 7.84 22.75 -14.33
N ASN A 109 7.16 23.75 -14.87
CA ASN A 109 7.57 25.14 -14.74
C ASN A 109 7.28 25.68 -13.32
N SER A 110 7.81 26.86 -12.99
CA SER A 110 7.70 27.42 -11.64
C SER A 110 6.26 27.68 -11.14
N GLU A 111 5.32 27.94 -12.05
CA GLU A 111 3.90 28.13 -11.70
C GLU A 111 3.22 26.80 -11.43
N GLU A 112 3.49 25.79 -12.26
CA GLU A 112 3.01 24.41 -12.09
C GLU A 112 3.54 23.80 -10.80
N THR A 113 4.84 23.93 -10.52
CA THR A 113 5.44 23.47 -9.25
C THR A 113 4.77 24.15 -8.04
N ARG A 114 4.45 25.45 -8.14
CA ARG A 114 3.76 26.16 -7.06
C ARG A 114 2.33 25.65 -6.87
N THR A 115 1.65 25.33 -7.97
CA THR A 115 0.29 24.76 -7.96
C THR A 115 0.29 23.41 -7.28
N LEU A 116 1.18 22.50 -7.70
CA LEU A 116 1.37 21.19 -7.08
C LEU A 116 1.65 21.34 -5.58
N LYS A 117 2.71 22.04 -5.18
CA LYS A 117 3.08 22.20 -3.76
C LYS A 117 1.98 22.84 -2.93
N GLY A 118 1.27 23.82 -3.49
CA GLY A 118 0.16 24.46 -2.81
C GLY A 118 -1.03 23.52 -2.63
N PHE A 119 -1.34 22.70 -3.63
CA PHE A 119 -2.37 21.66 -3.50
C PHE A 119 -1.97 20.63 -2.46
N GLU A 120 -0.72 20.15 -2.53
CA GLU A 120 -0.18 19.17 -1.60
C GLU A 120 -0.30 19.63 -0.15
N GLN A 121 0.07 20.88 0.12
CA GLN A 121 -0.05 21.48 1.44
C GLN A 121 -1.50 21.55 1.93
N ILE A 122 -2.45 21.85 1.05
CA ILE A 122 -3.87 21.96 1.40
C ILE A 122 -4.47 20.59 1.69
N THR A 123 -4.12 19.59 0.89
CA THR A 123 -4.50 18.20 1.12
C THR A 123 -3.92 17.69 2.44
N PHE A 124 -2.63 17.95 2.70
CA PHE A 124 -1.98 17.60 3.96
C PHE A 124 -2.65 18.25 5.18
N GLN A 125 -3.08 19.51 5.05
CA GLN A 125 -3.84 20.20 6.10
C GLN A 125 -5.29 19.71 6.27
N GLY A 126 -5.73 18.73 5.46
CA GLY A 126 -7.12 18.24 5.48
C GLY A 126 -8.12 19.32 5.09
N ARG A 127 -7.77 20.22 4.16
CA ARG A 127 -8.62 21.35 3.76
C ARG A 127 -9.21 21.16 2.38
N LYS A 128 -10.50 21.50 2.23
CA LYS A 128 -11.17 21.58 0.93
C LYS A 128 -10.90 22.93 0.27
N SER A 129 -10.53 22.94 -1.01
CA SER A 129 -10.33 24.15 -1.82
C SER A 129 -10.66 23.92 -3.30
N SER A 130 -11.79 24.46 -3.75
CA SER A 130 -12.21 24.37 -5.16
C SER A 130 -11.24 25.06 -6.11
N LYS A 131 -10.58 26.16 -5.68
CA LYS A 131 -9.59 26.85 -6.50
C LYS A 131 -8.38 25.97 -6.80
N TYR A 132 -7.87 25.29 -5.77
CA TYR A 132 -6.70 24.43 -5.90
C TYR A 132 -7.06 23.11 -6.60
N LEU A 133 -8.29 22.59 -6.40
CA LEU A 133 -8.82 21.48 -7.20
C LEU A 133 -8.83 21.79 -8.69
N GLN A 134 -9.42 22.93 -9.10
CA GLN A 134 -9.46 23.33 -10.51
C GLN A 134 -8.06 23.51 -11.10
N ALA A 135 -7.15 24.10 -10.32
CA ALA A 135 -5.76 24.28 -10.76
C ALA A 135 -5.03 22.93 -10.94
N MET A 136 -5.27 21.96 -10.07
CA MET A 136 -4.71 20.61 -10.25
C MET A 136 -5.35 19.82 -11.39
N GLN A 137 -6.66 19.97 -11.62
CA GLN A 137 -7.31 19.38 -12.78
C GLN A 137 -6.73 19.94 -14.09
N ALA A 138 -6.50 21.25 -14.15
CA ALA A 138 -5.82 21.87 -15.29
C ALA A 138 -4.37 21.39 -15.43
N LEU A 139 -3.66 21.20 -14.32
CA LEU A 139 -2.29 20.68 -14.32
C LEU A 139 -2.24 19.22 -14.82
N GLN A 140 -3.12 18.35 -14.34
CA GLN A 140 -3.21 16.96 -14.81
C GLN A 140 -3.60 16.91 -16.29
N ALA A 141 -4.50 17.77 -16.75
CA ALA A 141 -4.87 17.83 -18.16
C ALA A 141 -3.71 18.31 -19.07
N ALA A 142 -2.78 19.11 -18.54
CA ALA A 142 -1.59 19.56 -19.25
C ALA A 142 -0.48 18.49 -19.29
N HIS A 143 -0.49 17.56 -18.34
CA HIS A 143 0.50 16.49 -18.17
C HIS A 143 -0.22 15.14 -18.01
N PRO A 144 -0.98 14.69 -19.02
CA PRO A 144 -1.84 13.51 -18.93
C PRO A 144 -1.06 12.20 -18.73
N GLU A 145 0.24 12.20 -18.96
CA GLU A 145 1.14 11.06 -18.78
C GLU A 145 1.64 10.88 -17.34
N SER A 146 1.42 11.85 -16.44
CA SER A 146 1.85 11.76 -15.04
C SER A 146 0.83 11.01 -14.19
N GLU A 147 1.15 9.74 -13.90
CA GLU A 147 0.39 8.90 -12.96
C GLU A 147 0.35 9.55 -11.55
N TYR A 148 1.42 10.22 -11.13
CA TYR A 148 1.49 10.89 -9.83
C TYR A 148 0.46 12.02 -9.68
N LEU A 149 0.33 12.89 -10.68
CA LEU A 149 -0.65 13.98 -10.65
C LEU A 149 -2.08 13.45 -10.59
N ALA A 150 -2.35 12.38 -11.33
CA ALA A 150 -3.63 11.68 -11.29
C ALA A 150 -3.92 11.08 -9.91
N LEU A 151 -2.95 10.40 -9.30
CA LEU A 151 -3.06 9.82 -7.96
C LEU A 151 -3.39 10.87 -6.89
N ILE A 152 -2.68 11.99 -6.87
CA ILE A 152 -2.95 13.08 -5.92
C ILE A 152 -4.38 13.63 -6.07
N LEU A 153 -4.81 13.81 -7.32
CA LEU A 153 -6.13 14.34 -7.63
C LEU A 153 -7.22 13.38 -7.16
N ILE A 154 -7.08 12.08 -7.46
CA ILE A 154 -7.98 11.03 -7.01
C ILE A 154 -8.06 10.98 -5.49
N ASN A 155 -6.92 11.01 -4.79
CA ASN A 155 -6.89 10.98 -3.32
C ASN A 155 -7.63 12.17 -2.71
N TYR A 156 -7.47 13.37 -3.27
CA TYR A 156 -8.20 14.54 -2.81
C TYR A 156 -9.71 14.41 -3.06
N LEU A 157 -10.10 13.94 -4.25
CA LEU A 157 -11.52 13.79 -4.61
C LEU A 157 -12.20 12.74 -3.74
N GLN A 158 -11.53 11.63 -3.43
CA GLN A 158 -12.09 10.58 -2.58
C GLN A 158 -12.57 11.15 -1.23
N ARG A 159 -11.82 12.09 -0.65
CA ARG A 159 -12.16 12.70 0.65
C ARG A 159 -13.30 13.72 0.57
N TRP A 160 -13.43 14.42 -0.55
CA TRP A 160 -14.25 15.64 -0.62
C TRP A 160 -15.38 15.63 -1.66
N ASP A 161 -15.35 14.67 -2.60
CA ASP A 161 -16.27 14.50 -3.72
C ASP A 161 -16.24 13.06 -4.26
N GLN A 162 -16.96 12.15 -3.57
CA GLN A 162 -17.01 10.73 -3.88
C GLN A 162 -17.49 10.44 -5.32
N ALA A 163 -18.40 11.26 -5.84
CA ALA A 163 -18.98 11.06 -7.17
C ALA A 163 -17.94 11.36 -8.26
N GLN A 164 -17.25 12.51 -8.16
CA GLN A 164 -16.18 12.86 -9.10
C GLN A 164 -14.98 11.92 -8.99
N TYR A 165 -14.68 11.44 -7.78
CA TYR A 165 -13.68 10.40 -7.54
C TYR A 165 -13.98 9.13 -8.35
N GLN A 166 -15.18 8.55 -8.20
CA GLN A 166 -15.56 7.31 -8.89
C GLN A 166 -15.51 7.45 -10.41
N GLU A 167 -15.95 8.60 -10.93
CA GLU A 167 -15.91 8.89 -12.36
C GLU A 167 -14.47 8.97 -12.87
N LEU A 168 -13.62 9.79 -12.24
CA LEU A 168 -12.24 9.98 -12.66
C LEU A 168 -11.41 8.69 -12.53
N GLU A 169 -11.59 7.95 -11.44
CA GLU A 169 -10.89 6.70 -11.19
C GLU A 169 -11.22 5.65 -12.26
N THR A 170 -12.50 5.51 -12.62
CA THR A 170 -12.93 4.60 -13.70
C THR A 170 -12.35 5.03 -15.04
N GLN A 171 -12.43 6.32 -15.37
CA GLN A 171 -11.87 6.87 -16.62
C GLN A 171 -10.37 6.62 -16.75
N LEU A 172 -9.61 6.83 -15.68
CA LEU A 172 -8.15 6.63 -15.70
C LEU A 172 -7.76 5.15 -15.73
N ALA A 173 -8.48 4.28 -15.02
CA ALA A 173 -8.26 2.84 -15.09
C ALA A 173 -8.49 2.28 -16.51
N ASP A 174 -9.49 2.80 -17.22
CA ASP A 174 -9.78 2.41 -18.61
C ASP A 174 -8.76 3.01 -19.61
N ALA A 175 -8.35 4.26 -19.39
CA ALA A 175 -7.44 4.97 -20.30
C ALA A 175 -5.97 4.54 -20.14
N HIS A 176 -5.56 4.17 -18.93
CA HIS A 176 -4.17 3.85 -18.57
C HIS A 176 -4.09 2.51 -17.83
N PRO A 177 -4.35 1.37 -18.50
CA PRO A 177 -4.21 0.04 -17.88
C PRO A 177 -2.77 -0.29 -17.46
N ASP A 178 -1.80 0.49 -17.92
CA ASP A 178 -0.37 0.47 -17.61
C ASP A 178 0.04 1.26 -16.36
N TRP A 179 -0.87 2.04 -15.80
CA TRP A 179 -0.65 2.73 -14.53
C TRP A 179 -0.88 1.79 -13.37
N LEU A 180 0.13 0.94 -13.12
CA LEU A 180 0.07 -0.12 -12.11
C LEU A 180 -0.15 0.43 -10.72
N LEU A 181 0.48 1.55 -10.36
CA LEU A 181 0.34 2.13 -9.02
C LEU A 181 -1.10 2.59 -8.81
N LEU A 182 -1.67 3.34 -9.76
CA LEU A 182 -3.07 3.74 -9.73
C LEU A 182 -3.99 2.54 -9.61
N ARG A 183 -3.75 1.51 -10.42
CA ARG A 183 -4.56 0.30 -10.44
C ARG A 183 -4.52 -0.45 -9.11
N PHE A 184 -3.35 -0.59 -8.49
CA PHE A 184 -3.22 -1.24 -7.18
C PHE A 184 -3.82 -0.40 -6.07
N THR A 185 -3.69 0.92 -6.15
CA THR A 185 -4.32 1.79 -5.15
C THR A 185 -5.85 1.71 -5.25
N HIS A 186 -6.39 1.70 -6.48
CA HIS A 186 -7.81 1.46 -6.74
C HIS A 186 -8.25 0.10 -6.17
N ALA A 187 -7.51 -0.96 -6.47
CA ALA A 187 -7.77 -2.30 -5.99
C ALA A 187 -7.85 -2.36 -4.45
N SER A 188 -6.91 -1.71 -3.75
CA SER A 188 -6.97 -1.57 -2.28
C SER A 188 -8.25 -0.86 -1.84
N GLY A 189 -8.60 0.27 -2.46
CA GLY A 189 -9.80 1.04 -2.11
C GLY A 189 -11.11 0.26 -2.25
N LEU A 190 -11.17 -0.70 -3.18
CA LEU A 190 -12.33 -1.59 -3.32
C LEU A 190 -12.52 -2.51 -2.10
N LEU A 191 -11.43 -2.92 -1.46
CA LEU A 191 -11.45 -3.96 -0.43
C LEU A 191 -11.34 -3.40 0.99
N LEU A 192 -10.61 -2.30 1.21
CA LEU A 192 -10.35 -1.79 2.56
C LEU A 192 -11.61 -1.28 3.28
N ASP A 193 -12.65 -0.88 2.53
CA ASP A 193 -13.95 -0.48 3.07
C ASP A 193 -14.93 -1.66 3.24
N THR A 194 -14.53 -2.87 2.85
CA THR A 194 -15.39 -4.06 2.94
C THR A 194 -15.37 -4.61 4.37
N ASP A 195 -16.54 -4.98 4.90
CA ASP A 195 -16.64 -5.68 6.18
C ASP A 195 -15.93 -7.05 6.07
N PRO A 196 -14.90 -7.33 6.88
CA PRO A 196 -14.19 -8.59 6.80
C PRO A 196 -15.05 -9.79 7.18
N THR A 197 -16.10 -9.60 7.98
CA THR A 197 -16.98 -10.68 8.45
C THR A 197 -18.07 -11.04 7.43
N ASP A 198 -18.41 -10.11 6.53
CA ASP A 198 -19.37 -10.29 5.44
C ASP A 198 -18.86 -9.60 4.15
N PRO A 199 -17.86 -10.19 3.48
CA PRO A 199 -17.22 -9.54 2.35
C PRO A 199 -18.16 -9.44 1.15
N ASP A 200 -18.36 -8.23 0.61
CA ASP A 200 -19.19 -7.99 -0.57
C ASP A 200 -18.63 -8.75 -1.79
N PRO A 201 -19.34 -9.75 -2.34
CA PRO A 201 -18.87 -10.50 -3.50
C PRO A 201 -18.63 -9.61 -4.73
N LYS A 202 -19.34 -8.47 -4.85
CA LYS A 202 -19.13 -7.52 -5.95
C LYS A 202 -17.82 -6.76 -5.80
N ALA A 203 -17.44 -6.40 -4.58
CA ALA A 203 -16.15 -5.77 -4.31
C ALA A 203 -15.00 -6.71 -4.69
N ILE A 204 -15.11 -8.00 -4.30
CA ILE A 204 -14.16 -9.04 -4.68
C ILE A 204 -14.08 -9.21 -6.21
N ALA A 205 -15.23 -9.33 -6.89
CA ALA A 205 -15.24 -9.49 -8.35
C ALA A 205 -14.60 -8.30 -9.09
N ARG A 206 -14.84 -7.08 -8.60
CA ARG A 206 -14.21 -5.86 -9.15
C ARG A 206 -12.71 -5.86 -8.90
N PHE A 207 -12.27 -6.24 -7.70
CA PHE A 207 -10.84 -6.39 -7.39
C PHE A 207 -10.17 -7.36 -8.36
N LEU A 208 -10.76 -8.54 -8.56
CA LEU A 208 -10.22 -9.55 -9.48
C LEU A 208 -10.08 -9.02 -10.91
N ALA A 209 -11.10 -8.29 -11.39
CA ALA A 209 -11.07 -7.65 -12.71
C ALA A 209 -9.94 -6.60 -12.81
N VAL A 210 -9.80 -5.73 -11.80
CA VAL A 210 -8.75 -4.70 -11.75
C VAL A 210 -7.35 -5.32 -11.68
N MET A 211 -7.21 -6.39 -10.91
CA MET A 211 -5.94 -7.13 -10.77
C MET A 211 -5.65 -8.07 -11.94
N ASN A 212 -6.58 -8.23 -12.88
CA ASN A 212 -6.49 -9.19 -13.99
C ASN A 212 -6.21 -10.64 -13.54
N ASP A 213 -6.82 -11.05 -12.41
CA ASP A 213 -6.62 -12.37 -11.79
C ASP A 213 -5.14 -12.72 -11.53
N ARG A 214 -4.28 -11.72 -11.32
CA ARG A 214 -2.85 -11.90 -11.03
C ARG A 214 -2.57 -11.54 -9.58
N PHE A 215 -1.95 -12.48 -8.88
CA PHE A 215 -1.81 -12.43 -7.43
C PHE A 215 -0.36 -12.31 -6.97
N GLU A 216 0.58 -12.29 -7.91
CA GLU A 216 1.98 -11.99 -7.65
C GLU A 216 2.49 -10.84 -8.54
N LEU A 217 3.41 -10.04 -8.01
CA LEU A 217 3.84 -8.81 -8.66
C LEU A 217 4.60 -9.09 -9.97
N HIS A 218 5.40 -10.15 -10.01
CA HIS A 218 6.13 -10.54 -11.22
C HIS A 218 5.18 -10.84 -12.39
N GLU A 219 4.00 -11.42 -12.13
CA GLU A 219 3.00 -11.65 -13.17
C GLU A 219 2.50 -10.30 -13.75
N GLN A 220 2.39 -9.25 -12.93
CA GLN A 220 1.99 -7.93 -13.42
C GLN A 220 3.08 -7.32 -14.30
N LEU A 221 4.35 -7.47 -13.90
CA LEU A 221 5.51 -6.94 -14.59
C LEU A 221 5.80 -7.64 -15.94
N GLU A 222 5.48 -8.92 -16.09
CA GLU A 222 5.62 -9.63 -17.38
C GLU A 222 4.85 -8.95 -18.52
N ARG A 223 3.72 -8.31 -18.22
CA ARG A 223 2.93 -7.56 -19.21
C ARG A 223 3.46 -6.16 -19.45
N GLN A 224 4.26 -5.63 -18.53
CA GLN A 224 4.73 -4.24 -18.51
C GLN A 224 6.19 -4.18 -18.06
N PRO A 225 7.12 -4.76 -18.83
CA PRO A 225 8.50 -4.97 -18.42
C PRO A 225 9.30 -3.68 -18.25
N THR A 226 8.74 -2.54 -18.66
CA THR A 226 9.37 -1.22 -18.58
C THR A 226 8.98 -0.44 -17.33
N VAL A 227 8.04 -0.93 -16.52
CA VAL A 227 7.63 -0.26 -15.28
C VAL A 227 8.73 -0.46 -14.24
N PRO A 228 9.33 0.63 -13.72
CA PRO A 228 10.32 0.51 -12.66
C PRO A 228 9.67 -0.03 -11.38
N LEU A 229 10.34 -0.97 -10.73
CA LEU A 229 9.86 -1.54 -9.48
C LEU A 229 10.24 -0.62 -8.32
N SER A 230 9.29 0.23 -7.92
CA SER A 230 9.46 1.20 -6.85
C SER A 230 8.90 0.68 -5.51
N GLU A 231 9.39 1.22 -4.39
CA GLU A 231 8.86 0.94 -3.04
C GLU A 231 7.34 1.17 -2.97
N THR A 232 6.86 2.34 -3.43
CA THR A 232 5.43 2.67 -3.44
C THR A 232 4.61 1.67 -4.25
N LEU A 233 5.13 1.20 -5.39
CA LEU A 233 4.45 0.22 -6.23
C LEU A 233 4.33 -1.15 -5.53
N VAL A 234 5.44 -1.63 -4.96
CA VAL A 234 5.50 -2.89 -4.21
C VAL A 234 4.55 -2.83 -3.02
N MET A 235 4.64 -1.76 -2.22
CA MET A 235 3.76 -1.53 -1.08
C MET A 235 2.29 -1.56 -1.50
N SER A 236 1.92 -0.82 -2.54
CA SER A 236 0.53 -0.72 -3.00
C SER A 236 -0.02 -2.06 -3.47
N PHE A 237 0.78 -2.81 -4.24
CA PHE A 237 0.41 -4.16 -4.69
C PHE A 237 0.16 -5.10 -3.52
N TYR A 238 1.11 -5.19 -2.59
CA TYR A 238 1.04 -6.15 -1.50
C TYR A 238 0.05 -5.76 -0.40
N THR A 239 -0.28 -4.47 -0.28
CA THR A 239 -1.43 -4.04 0.53
C THR A 239 -2.75 -4.51 -0.08
N ALA A 240 -2.90 -4.38 -1.40
CA ALA A 240 -4.11 -4.79 -2.10
C ALA A 240 -4.33 -6.31 -2.02
N THR A 241 -3.27 -7.10 -2.23
CA THR A 241 -3.35 -8.56 -2.14
C THR A 241 -3.50 -9.05 -0.70
N ALA A 242 -2.90 -8.38 0.29
CA ALA A 242 -3.16 -8.67 1.70
C ALA A 242 -4.64 -8.56 2.05
N ALA A 243 -5.28 -7.45 1.68
CA ALA A 243 -6.71 -7.25 1.89
C ALA A 243 -7.54 -8.36 1.23
N TYR A 244 -7.26 -8.68 -0.03
CA TYR A 244 -7.92 -9.77 -0.74
C TYR A 244 -7.79 -11.12 -0.04
N TYR A 245 -6.58 -11.47 0.40
CA TYR A 245 -6.34 -12.76 1.06
C TYR A 245 -6.98 -12.85 2.44
N ILE A 246 -7.12 -11.73 3.18
CA ILE A 246 -7.85 -11.68 4.45
C ILE A 246 -9.35 -11.96 4.20
N LEU A 247 -9.93 -11.28 3.21
CA LEU A 247 -11.35 -11.42 2.87
C LEU A 247 -11.68 -12.81 2.33
N THR A 248 -10.71 -13.48 1.69
CA THR A 248 -10.88 -14.81 1.10
C THR A 248 -10.32 -15.96 1.95
N ASP A 249 -10.03 -15.71 3.23
CA ASP A 249 -9.55 -16.69 4.21
C ASP A 249 -8.23 -17.40 3.83
N ARG A 250 -7.40 -16.75 3.00
CA ARG A 250 -6.07 -17.25 2.59
C ARG A 250 -4.99 -16.69 3.50
N PHE A 251 -5.08 -16.98 4.80
CA PHE A 251 -4.29 -16.31 5.85
C PHE A 251 -2.76 -16.38 5.68
N ALA A 252 -2.23 -17.52 5.22
CA ALA A 252 -0.79 -17.66 4.96
C ALA A 252 -0.30 -16.70 3.85
N ARG A 253 -1.12 -16.51 2.81
CA ARG A 253 -0.86 -15.57 1.71
C ARG A 253 -1.04 -14.11 2.15
N ALA A 254 -1.99 -13.85 3.04
CA ALA A 254 -2.14 -12.53 3.67
C ALA A 254 -0.89 -12.16 4.48
N CYS A 255 -0.36 -13.06 5.31
CA CYS A 255 0.88 -12.83 6.05
C CYS A 255 2.05 -12.52 5.13
N TYR A 256 2.24 -13.29 4.06
CA TYR A 256 3.29 -13.02 3.06
C TYR A 256 3.16 -11.61 2.48
N SER A 257 1.95 -11.23 2.08
CA SER A 257 1.69 -9.92 1.48
C SER A 257 1.94 -8.77 2.47
N LEU A 258 1.49 -8.92 3.72
CA LEU A 258 1.77 -7.94 4.78
C LEU A 258 3.27 -7.76 5.04
N ASN A 259 4.05 -8.85 5.00
CA ASN A 259 5.50 -8.77 5.19
C ASN A 259 6.20 -8.04 4.05
N LEU A 260 5.75 -8.24 2.81
CA LEU A 260 6.29 -7.51 1.67
C LEU A 260 5.91 -6.04 1.68
N ALA A 261 4.66 -5.72 2.04
CA ALA A 261 4.26 -4.33 2.23
C ALA A 261 5.10 -3.64 3.32
N ALA A 262 5.32 -4.30 4.46
CA ALA A 262 6.17 -3.78 5.54
C ALA A 262 7.61 -3.56 5.08
N ALA A 263 8.19 -4.53 4.35
CA ALA A 263 9.55 -4.43 3.83
C ALA A 263 9.72 -3.30 2.81
N ALA A 264 8.66 -2.96 2.08
CA ALA A 264 8.61 -1.84 1.15
C ALA A 264 8.27 -0.50 1.82
N GLY A 265 8.20 -0.43 3.16
CA GLY A 265 8.02 0.83 3.90
C GLY A 265 6.58 1.16 4.29
N ALA A 266 5.63 0.22 4.23
CA ALA A 266 4.28 0.44 4.71
C ALA A 266 4.27 0.65 6.24
N GLU A 267 3.95 1.85 6.69
CA GLU A 267 4.06 2.21 8.12
C GLU A 267 2.83 1.83 8.95
N ASN A 268 1.66 1.65 8.33
CA ASN A 268 0.42 1.37 9.05
C ASN A 268 -0.35 0.17 8.52
N LEU A 269 0.25 -1.00 8.70
CA LEU A 269 -0.41 -2.27 8.44
C LEU A 269 -1.27 -2.75 9.61
N LEU A 270 -1.21 -2.06 10.76
CA LEU A 270 -1.85 -2.49 12.01
C LEU A 270 -3.32 -2.88 11.82
N PRO A 271 -4.17 -2.11 11.12
CA PRO A 271 -5.57 -2.47 11.11
C PRO A 271 -5.89 -3.55 10.06
N LEU A 272 -5.05 -3.76 9.02
CA LEU A 272 -5.09 -5.00 8.21
C LEU A 272 -4.63 -6.23 9.00
N MET A 273 -3.54 -6.12 9.76
CA MET A 273 -3.08 -7.19 10.65
C MET A 273 -4.16 -7.55 11.68
N SER A 274 -4.88 -6.55 12.17
CA SER A 274 -5.97 -6.76 13.11
C SER A 274 -7.16 -7.45 12.45
N GLN A 275 -7.53 -7.07 11.22
CA GLN A 275 -8.55 -7.77 10.44
C GLN A 275 -8.16 -9.24 10.18
N LEU A 276 -6.91 -9.49 9.80
CA LEU A 276 -6.36 -10.85 9.65
C LEU A 276 -6.56 -11.65 10.93
N LEU A 277 -6.16 -11.11 12.08
CA LEU A 277 -6.25 -11.82 13.35
C LEU A 277 -7.70 -12.10 13.76
N MET A 278 -8.60 -11.13 13.59
CA MET A 278 -10.03 -11.34 13.84
C MET A 278 -10.59 -12.47 12.98
N ARG A 279 -10.25 -12.51 11.70
CA ARG A 279 -10.70 -13.57 10.77
C ARG A 279 -10.13 -14.93 11.13
N VAL A 280 -8.86 -15.00 11.50
CA VAL A 280 -8.18 -16.22 11.92
C VAL A 280 -8.82 -16.80 13.18
N LEU A 281 -9.18 -15.95 14.15
CA LEU A 281 -9.87 -16.34 15.37
C LEU A 281 -11.30 -16.81 15.09
N ASP A 282 -12.05 -16.06 14.28
CA ASP A 282 -13.44 -16.40 13.93
C ASP A 282 -13.54 -17.73 13.17
N GLN A 283 -12.50 -18.12 12.43
CA GLN A 283 -12.44 -19.39 11.67
C GLN A 283 -11.72 -20.53 12.41
N ASP A 284 -11.31 -20.32 13.68
CA ASP A 284 -10.54 -21.29 14.47
C ASP A 284 -9.25 -21.77 13.75
N GLN A 285 -8.61 -20.88 12.99
CA GLN A 285 -7.41 -21.18 12.19
C GLN A 285 -6.09 -20.74 12.85
N LEU A 286 -6.14 -20.29 14.12
CA LEU A 286 -4.98 -19.73 14.81
C LEU A 286 -3.81 -20.72 14.90
N GLU A 287 -4.07 -21.97 15.27
CA GLU A 287 -3.02 -23.00 15.38
C GLU A 287 -2.47 -23.42 14.01
N GLY A 288 -3.32 -23.43 12.97
CA GLY A 288 -2.89 -23.67 11.59
C GLY A 288 -1.93 -22.57 11.12
N LEU A 289 -2.27 -21.31 11.36
CA LEU A 289 -1.44 -20.16 10.99
C LEU A 289 -0.12 -20.16 11.78
N LYS A 290 -0.14 -20.44 13.09
CA LYS A 290 1.08 -20.57 13.90
C LYS A 290 2.00 -21.67 13.36
N THR A 291 1.45 -22.84 13.06
CA THR A 291 2.22 -23.96 12.48
C THR A 291 2.86 -23.58 11.14
N PHE A 292 2.16 -22.78 10.33
CA PHE A 292 2.70 -22.26 9.08
C PHE A 292 3.88 -21.32 9.33
N LEU A 293 3.74 -20.36 10.26
CA LEU A 293 4.71 -19.29 10.54
C LEU A 293 5.91 -19.73 11.39
N GLU A 294 5.78 -20.77 12.21
CA GLU A 294 6.81 -21.17 13.18
C GLU A 294 8.21 -21.36 12.56
N PRO A 295 8.38 -22.05 11.41
CA PRO A 295 9.71 -22.20 10.81
C PRO A 295 10.30 -20.88 10.33
N LEU A 296 9.46 -19.95 9.84
CA LEU A 296 9.91 -18.62 9.42
C LEU A 296 10.45 -17.80 10.61
N ARG A 297 9.81 -17.96 11.78
CA ARG A 297 10.27 -17.33 13.02
C ARG A 297 11.62 -17.89 13.46
N GLN A 298 11.77 -19.21 13.47
CA GLN A 298 13.02 -19.88 13.86
C GLN A 298 14.18 -19.48 12.94
N GLU A 299 13.94 -19.38 11.62
CA GLU A 299 14.95 -18.94 10.65
C GLU A 299 15.41 -17.50 10.90
N ARG A 300 14.49 -16.58 11.24
CA ARG A 300 14.84 -15.20 11.60
C ARG A 300 15.68 -15.14 12.86
N GLU A 301 15.27 -15.83 13.92
CA GLU A 301 15.99 -15.86 15.19
C GLU A 301 17.42 -16.40 15.01
N ALA A 302 17.59 -17.44 14.20
CA ALA A 302 18.91 -17.97 13.84
C ALA A 302 19.77 -16.92 13.10
N SER A 303 19.19 -16.21 12.12
CA SER A 303 19.92 -15.18 11.35
C SER A 303 20.43 -14.01 12.19
N TRP A 304 19.74 -13.69 13.29
CA TRP A 304 20.17 -12.64 14.22
C TRP A 304 21.28 -13.12 15.16
N SER A 305 21.22 -14.38 15.59
CA SER A 305 22.28 -14.96 16.44
C SER A 305 23.64 -15.11 15.76
N GLU A 306 23.68 -15.11 14.42
CA GLU A 306 24.91 -15.17 13.62
C GLU A 306 25.50 -13.77 13.31
N ALA A 307 24.74 -12.70 13.54
CA ALA A 307 25.16 -11.32 13.28
C ALA A 307 25.81 -10.63 14.49
N ASP A 308 25.72 -11.24 15.67
CA ASP A 308 26.34 -10.84 16.95
C ASP A 308 27.69 -11.55 17.20
#